data_AF-A0A101EL71-F1
#
_entry.id   AF-A0A101EL71-F1
#
_cell.length_a   1.000
_cell.length_b   1.000
_cell.length_c   1.000
_cell.angle_alpha   90.00
_cell.angle_beta   90.00
_cell.angle_gamma   90.00
#
_symmetry.space_group_name_H-M   'P 1'
#
loop_
_entity.id
_entity.type
_entity.pdbx_description
1 polymer ?
#
loop_
_entity_poly.entity_id
_entity_poly.type
_entity_poly.pdbx_seq_one_letter_code
_entity_poly.pdbx_strand_id
1 'polypeptide(L)'
;MLLRFDTLKKLGDVYINPKNFKTIPLVLRNWKDFLSLDERVYGLYSKTIYNPSQRFLVITPKDEKKGIRLVGLYNKFIKNPTKFCREEYYQYQVEVKRFEGLPFANGWVGSRIVLVGEAPGRKGCGLTGICFYRDASGMLLRKMLFSLGVNPDFVYITNVVKCNPPENKFKGFSKKELSLLEKELKIVQPKGIFAIGRTAYKALKKLGVDSTYLRHPAWYLRRGIRDPSDQMLMEYEIIRKFLDNSENMPPTQFLPERTTLQKKNRMDKM
;
A
#
# COMPACT_ATOMS: atom_id res chain seq x y z
N MET A 1 15.93 5.30 -0.52
CA MET A 1 14.70 4.50 -0.28
C MET A 1 13.91 4.94 0.96
N LEU A 2 14.55 5.54 1.96
CA LEU A 2 13.83 6.10 3.11
C LEU A 2 13.14 7.42 2.73
N LEU A 3 11.98 7.67 3.34
CA LEU A 3 11.22 8.90 3.28
C LEU A 3 11.07 9.40 4.71
N ARG A 4 11.74 10.50 5.08
CA ARG A 4 11.58 11.08 6.41
C ARG A 4 10.30 11.92 6.45
N PHE A 5 9.54 11.80 7.52
CA PHE A 5 8.24 12.44 7.66
C PHE A 5 8.29 13.98 7.61
N ASP A 6 9.32 14.56 8.22
CA ASP A 6 9.62 16.00 8.23
C ASP A 6 9.84 16.62 6.84
N THR A 7 10.15 15.79 5.82
CA THR A 7 10.30 16.25 4.43
C THR A 7 8.97 16.37 3.68
N LEU A 8 7.87 15.89 4.26
CA LEU A 8 6.54 15.98 3.66
C LEU A 8 5.91 17.34 3.92
N LYS A 9 5.10 17.81 2.97
CA LYS A 9 4.28 19.02 3.14
C LYS A 9 2.84 18.63 3.38
N LYS A 10 2.18 19.26 4.35
CA LYS A 10 0.74 19.14 4.55
C LYS A 10 0.05 20.17 3.64
N LEU A 11 -0.93 19.73 2.85
CA LEU A 11 -1.77 20.57 2.00
C LEU A 11 -3.22 20.15 2.22
N GLY A 12 -4.00 21.01 2.89
CA GLY A 12 -5.29 20.64 3.48
C GLY A 12 -5.14 19.44 4.42
N ASP A 13 -5.96 18.41 4.22
CA ASP A 13 -5.96 17.20 5.06
C ASP A 13 -5.00 16.10 4.60
N VAL A 14 -4.18 16.35 3.57
CA VAL A 14 -3.26 15.34 3.03
C VAL A 14 -1.80 15.74 3.17
N TYR A 15 -0.93 14.72 3.21
CA TYR A 15 0.50 14.90 3.08
C TYR A 15 0.91 14.63 1.64
N ILE A 16 1.77 15.49 1.11
CA ILE A 16 2.38 15.36 -0.20
C ILE A 16 3.89 15.23 -0.05
N ASN A 17 4.52 14.50 -0.96
CA ASN A 17 5.96 14.53 -1.14
C ASN A 17 6.26 15.49 -2.30
N PRO A 18 6.85 16.68 -2.06
CA PRO A 18 7.11 17.66 -3.11
C PRO A 18 7.93 17.11 -4.28
N LYS A 19 8.79 16.11 -4.04
CA LYS A 19 9.61 15.47 -5.09
C LYS A 19 8.78 14.66 -6.10
N ASN A 20 7.53 14.35 -5.78
CA ASN A 20 6.63 13.63 -6.69
C ASN A 20 5.95 14.54 -7.72
N PHE A 21 6.05 15.87 -7.55
CA PHE A 21 5.28 16.84 -8.31
C PHE A 21 6.13 17.54 -9.38
N LYS A 22 5.62 17.58 -10.62
CA LYS A 22 6.14 18.46 -11.68
C LYS A 22 5.75 19.92 -11.44
N THR A 23 4.55 20.12 -10.92
CA THR A 23 3.99 21.40 -10.49
C THR A 23 3.22 21.14 -9.20
N ILE A 24 3.31 22.05 -8.23
CA ILE A 24 2.62 21.88 -6.94
C ILE A 24 1.20 22.43 -7.08
N PRO A 25 0.15 21.66 -6.75
CA PRO A 25 -1.22 22.18 -6.75
C PRO A 25 -1.36 23.30 -5.72
N LEU A 26 -2.05 24.38 -6.09
CA LEU A 26 -2.29 25.51 -5.20
C LEU A 26 -3.15 25.13 -3.99
N VAL A 27 -4.16 24.26 -4.22
CA VAL A 27 -5.10 23.83 -3.18
C VAL A 27 -5.37 22.34 -3.33
N LEU A 28 -5.27 21.61 -2.22
CA LEU A 28 -5.84 20.28 -2.01
C LEU A 28 -6.61 20.33 -0.70
N ARG A 29 -7.94 20.21 -0.73
CA ARG A 29 -8.74 20.29 0.51
C ARG A 29 -8.70 18.97 1.27
N ASN A 30 -8.89 17.87 0.55
CA ASN A 30 -9.02 16.55 1.14
C ASN A 30 -8.46 15.46 0.20
N TRP A 31 -8.59 14.21 0.63
CA TRP A 31 -8.09 13.05 -0.12
C TRP A 31 -8.74 12.86 -1.50
N LYS A 32 -9.98 13.34 -1.72
CA LYS A 32 -10.66 13.24 -3.02
C LYS A 32 -9.96 14.13 -4.05
N ASP A 33 -9.67 15.37 -3.67
CA ASP A 33 -8.88 16.30 -4.50
C ASP A 33 -7.51 15.65 -4.82
N PHE A 34 -6.84 15.10 -3.80
CA PHE A 34 -5.54 14.43 -3.96
C PHE A 34 -5.57 13.25 -4.95
N LEU A 35 -6.56 12.35 -4.84
CA LEU A 35 -6.67 11.21 -5.76
C LEU A 35 -7.19 11.59 -7.16
N SER A 36 -7.76 12.79 -7.32
CA SER A 36 -8.25 13.30 -8.62
C SER A 36 -7.18 13.96 -9.49
N LEU A 37 -5.98 14.25 -8.96
CA LEU A 37 -4.90 14.91 -9.71
C LEU A 37 -4.62 14.25 -11.07
N ASP A 38 -4.39 15.02 -12.13
CA ASP A 38 -3.99 14.44 -13.42
C ASP A 38 -2.48 14.13 -13.42
N GLU A 39 -2.10 12.87 -13.62
CA GLU A 39 -0.69 12.43 -13.65
C GLU A 39 0.11 13.11 -14.78
N ARG A 40 -0.55 13.57 -15.86
CA ARG A 40 0.10 14.29 -16.96
C ARG A 40 0.61 15.65 -16.50
N VAL A 41 -0.21 16.35 -15.70
CA VAL A 41 0.06 17.68 -15.16
C VAL A 41 0.98 17.58 -13.94
N TYR A 42 0.57 16.81 -12.94
CA TYR A 42 1.23 16.81 -11.64
C TYR A 42 2.35 15.78 -11.51
N GLY A 43 2.37 14.73 -12.34
CA GLY A 43 3.39 13.69 -12.31
C GLY A 43 2.87 12.31 -11.92
N LEU A 44 3.62 11.28 -12.26
CA LEU A 44 3.23 9.86 -12.11
C LEU A 44 2.96 9.47 -10.66
N TYR A 45 3.68 10.05 -9.70
CA TYR A 45 3.58 9.73 -8.27
C TYR A 45 2.78 10.76 -7.47
N SER A 46 2.06 11.66 -8.15
CA SER A 46 1.36 12.79 -7.52
C SER A 46 0.21 12.41 -6.59
N LYS A 47 -0.25 11.14 -6.60
CA LYS A 47 -1.36 10.64 -5.77
C LYS A 47 -0.92 9.75 -4.60
N THR A 48 0.36 9.80 -4.26
CA THR A 48 0.97 9.12 -3.11
C THR A 48 2.17 9.94 -2.63
N ILE A 49 2.60 9.73 -1.38
CA ILE A 49 3.88 10.27 -0.90
C ILE A 49 5.09 9.44 -1.38
N TYR A 50 4.86 8.26 -1.93
CA TYR A 50 5.91 7.32 -2.30
C TYR A 50 6.36 7.45 -3.75
N ASN A 51 7.65 7.19 -3.98
CA ASN A 51 8.23 6.99 -5.30
C ASN A 51 9.30 5.89 -5.17
N PRO A 52 9.88 5.37 -6.26
CA PRO A 52 10.83 4.27 -6.16
C PRO A 52 12.06 4.55 -5.30
N SER A 53 12.51 5.81 -5.25
CA SER A 53 13.63 6.27 -4.45
C SER A 53 13.25 6.52 -2.97
N GLN A 54 11.96 6.57 -2.65
CA GLN A 54 11.40 6.91 -1.34
C GLN A 54 10.13 6.06 -1.08
N ARG A 55 10.31 4.85 -0.55
CA ARG A 55 9.22 3.85 -0.36
C ARG A 55 8.88 3.59 1.10
N PHE A 56 9.81 3.88 2.00
CA PHE A 56 9.68 3.55 3.41
C PHE A 56 9.58 4.84 4.22
N LEU A 57 8.37 5.19 4.65
CA LEU A 57 8.17 6.31 5.55
C LEU A 57 8.76 5.95 6.92
N VAL A 58 9.57 6.86 7.45
CA VAL A 58 10.19 6.77 8.78
C VAL A 58 9.83 8.02 9.58
N ILE A 59 9.27 7.82 10.78
CA ILE A 59 8.84 8.91 11.67
C ILE A 59 9.78 8.97 12.88
N THR A 60 10.14 7.80 13.42
CA THR A 60 11.00 7.69 14.61
C THR A 60 12.39 7.15 14.28
N PRO A 61 13.39 7.31 15.16
CA PRO A 61 14.69 6.65 15.01
C PRO A 61 14.59 5.11 14.95
N LYS A 62 13.59 4.53 15.62
CA LYS A 62 13.31 3.09 15.54
C LYS A 62 12.82 2.69 14.14
N ASP A 63 11.97 3.51 13.53
CA ASP A 63 11.53 3.33 12.16
C ASP A 63 12.72 3.39 11.21
N GLU A 64 13.61 4.35 11.40
CA GLU A 64 14.81 4.50 10.56
C GLU A 64 15.68 3.23 10.58
N LYS A 65 15.94 2.66 11.76
CA LYS A 65 16.65 1.37 11.90
C LYS A 65 15.94 0.24 11.15
N LYS A 66 14.60 0.12 11.26
CA LYS A 66 13.82 -0.87 10.50
C LYS A 66 13.89 -0.62 9.00
N GLY A 67 13.76 0.63 8.58
CA GLY A 67 13.85 1.07 7.19
C GLY A 67 15.19 0.68 6.57
N ILE A 68 16.31 0.93 7.25
CA ILE A 68 17.65 0.53 6.78
C ILE A 68 17.73 -0.99 6.56
N ARG A 69 17.16 -1.80 7.46
CA ARG A 69 17.10 -3.26 7.31
C ARG A 69 16.27 -3.68 6.09
N LEU A 70 15.13 -3.02 5.84
CA LEU A 70 14.30 -3.26 4.65
C LEU A 70 15.03 -2.87 3.35
N VAL A 71 15.76 -1.75 3.35
CA VAL A 71 16.61 -1.36 2.22
C VAL A 71 17.71 -2.39 1.98
N GLY A 72 18.34 -2.91 3.03
CA GLY A 72 19.29 -4.02 2.92
C GLY A 72 18.67 -5.29 2.34
N LEU A 73 17.43 -5.62 2.71
CA LEU A 73 16.70 -6.75 2.13
C LEU A 73 16.36 -6.50 0.65
N TYR A 74 15.93 -5.29 0.28
CA TYR A 74 15.69 -4.90 -1.11
C TYR A 74 16.97 -5.00 -1.95
N ASN A 75 18.10 -4.52 -1.44
CA ASN A 75 19.39 -4.61 -2.13
C ASN A 75 19.82 -6.06 -2.37
N LYS A 76 19.57 -6.96 -1.41
CA LYS A 76 19.80 -8.41 -1.60
C LYS A 76 18.86 -9.00 -2.67
N PHE A 77 17.62 -8.53 -2.71
CA PHE A 77 16.65 -8.96 -3.71
C PHE A 77 17.06 -8.53 -5.13
N ILE A 78 17.36 -7.25 -5.36
CA ILE A 78 17.72 -6.76 -6.70
C ILE A 78 19.07 -7.31 -7.20
N LYS A 79 20.01 -7.64 -6.30
CA LYS A 79 21.29 -8.28 -6.67
C LYS A 79 21.12 -9.72 -7.16
N ASN A 80 20.07 -10.42 -6.71
CA ASN A 80 19.78 -11.78 -7.16
C ASN A 80 18.26 -12.01 -7.22
N PRO A 81 17.57 -11.46 -8.23
CA PRO A 81 16.11 -11.49 -8.30
C PRO A 81 15.53 -12.90 -8.39
N THR A 82 16.20 -13.79 -9.13
CA THR A 82 15.74 -15.16 -9.44
C THR A 82 15.85 -16.10 -8.24
N LYS A 83 16.57 -15.68 -7.19
CA LYS A 83 16.52 -16.30 -5.86
C LYS A 83 15.17 -16.09 -5.16
N PHE A 84 14.44 -15.03 -5.52
CA PHE A 84 13.21 -14.61 -4.84
C PHE A 84 12.00 -14.47 -5.76
N CYS A 85 12.18 -14.50 -7.08
CA CYS A 85 11.14 -14.48 -8.08
C CYS A 85 11.23 -15.72 -8.97
N ARG A 86 10.10 -16.10 -9.57
CA ARG A 86 10.12 -16.98 -10.75
C ARG A 86 10.86 -16.29 -11.89
N GLU A 87 11.67 -17.05 -12.62
CA GLU A 87 12.45 -16.54 -13.75
C GLU A 87 11.55 -15.83 -14.77
N GLU A 88 10.48 -16.49 -15.19
CA GLU A 88 9.47 -15.94 -16.12
C GLU A 88 8.93 -14.57 -15.66
N TYR A 89 8.71 -14.38 -14.36
CA TYR A 89 8.13 -13.14 -13.83
C TYR A 89 9.18 -12.03 -13.77
N TYR A 90 10.42 -12.40 -13.47
CA TYR A 90 11.53 -11.46 -13.51
C TYR A 90 11.81 -10.99 -14.94
N GLN A 91 11.91 -11.92 -15.89
CA GLN A 91 12.12 -11.58 -17.31
C GLN A 91 11.03 -10.66 -17.83
N TYR A 92 9.75 -10.99 -17.57
CA TYR A 92 8.64 -10.13 -17.94
C TYR A 92 8.71 -8.72 -17.30
N GLN A 93 9.08 -8.65 -16.01
CA GLN A 93 9.23 -7.37 -15.32
C GLN A 93 10.35 -6.51 -15.94
N VAL A 94 11.44 -7.14 -16.39
CA VAL A 94 12.56 -6.47 -17.08
C VAL A 94 12.15 -6.03 -18.48
N GLU A 95 11.48 -6.88 -19.26
CA GLU A 95 11.02 -6.58 -20.63
C GLU A 95 10.09 -5.38 -20.71
N VAL A 96 9.22 -5.21 -19.70
CA VAL A 96 8.30 -4.07 -19.63
C VAL A 96 9.08 -2.73 -19.51
N LYS A 97 10.37 -2.74 -19.12
CA LYS A 97 11.35 -1.62 -19.14
C LYS A 97 10.84 -0.25 -18.67
N ARG A 98 9.89 -0.23 -17.74
CA ARG A 98 9.21 1.01 -17.31
C ARG A 98 9.70 1.57 -15.97
N PHE A 99 10.43 0.78 -15.19
CA PHE A 99 11.07 1.19 -13.96
C PHE A 99 12.43 0.47 -13.84
N GLU A 100 13.49 1.20 -13.49
CA GLU A 100 14.87 0.69 -13.37
C GLU A 100 15.11 -0.24 -12.16
N GLY A 101 14.05 -0.70 -11.49
CA GLY A 101 14.14 -1.62 -10.37
C GLY A 101 12.97 -2.58 -10.28
N LEU A 102 12.93 -3.34 -9.18
CA LEU A 102 11.87 -4.32 -8.96
C LEU A 102 10.82 -3.83 -7.96
N PRO A 103 9.54 -4.22 -8.13
CA PRO A 103 8.52 -4.01 -7.12
C PRO A 103 8.88 -4.72 -5.81
N PHE A 104 8.32 -4.26 -4.70
CA PHE A 104 8.67 -4.74 -3.36
C PHE A 104 7.54 -4.39 -2.39
N ALA A 105 7.69 -3.32 -1.63
CA ALA A 105 6.73 -2.82 -0.66
C ALA A 105 6.88 -1.31 -0.52
N ASN A 106 5.88 -0.67 0.08
CA ASN A 106 5.93 0.72 0.50
C ASN A 106 5.03 0.93 1.71
N GLY A 107 5.26 2.03 2.43
CA GLY A 107 4.47 2.37 3.60
C GLY A 107 5.31 2.85 4.78
N TRP A 108 4.61 3.19 5.86
CA TRP A 108 5.24 3.48 7.13
C TRP A 108 5.79 2.21 7.76
N VAL A 109 7.10 2.15 7.99
CA VAL A 109 7.75 0.95 8.56
C VAL A 109 7.45 0.76 10.04
N GLY A 110 6.91 1.78 10.70
CA GLY A 110 6.33 1.71 12.04
C GLY A 110 4.84 1.35 12.06
N SER A 111 4.22 1.14 10.90
CA SER A 111 2.80 0.77 10.81
C SER A 111 2.49 -0.47 11.65
N ARG A 112 1.43 -0.39 12.44
CA ARG A 112 0.95 -1.51 13.27
C ARG A 112 0.31 -2.61 12.44
N ILE A 113 -0.10 -2.30 11.21
CA ILE A 113 -0.73 -3.26 10.31
C ILE A 113 0.05 -3.40 9.01
N VAL A 114 -0.10 -4.56 8.37
CA VAL A 114 0.38 -4.80 7.00
C VAL A 114 -0.78 -5.27 6.14
N LEU A 115 -0.91 -4.71 4.93
CA LEU A 115 -1.78 -5.24 3.88
C LEU A 115 -0.94 -6.06 2.90
N VAL A 116 -1.33 -7.30 2.64
CA VAL A 116 -0.63 -8.21 1.73
C VAL A 116 -1.52 -8.52 0.53
N GLY A 117 -1.13 -8.06 -0.66
CA GLY A 117 -1.76 -8.41 -1.93
C GLY A 117 -1.15 -9.65 -2.59
N GLU A 118 -1.67 -10.01 -3.76
CA GLU A 118 -1.22 -11.19 -4.52
C GLU A 118 0.13 -10.96 -5.21
N ALA A 119 0.16 -10.02 -6.14
CA ALA A 119 1.30 -9.76 -7.02
C ALA A 119 1.26 -8.30 -7.51
N PRO A 120 2.37 -7.76 -8.05
CA PRO A 120 2.36 -6.45 -8.68
C PRO A 120 1.49 -6.47 -9.94
N GLY A 121 0.54 -5.55 -10.06
CA GLY A 121 -0.25 -5.38 -11.29
C GLY A 121 0.52 -4.60 -12.37
N ARG A 122 0.42 -5.01 -13.63
CA ARG A 122 1.14 -4.41 -14.78
C ARG A 122 1.05 -2.89 -14.91
N LYS A 123 -0.14 -2.31 -14.70
CA LYS A 123 -0.35 -0.85 -14.81
C LYS A 123 -0.10 -0.10 -13.50
N GLY A 124 0.02 -0.81 -12.38
CA GLY A 124 0.17 -0.26 -11.04
C GLY A 124 1.56 -0.53 -10.49
N CYS A 125 1.65 -1.42 -9.50
CA CYS A 125 2.90 -1.73 -8.79
C CYS A 125 4.01 -2.26 -9.72
N GLY A 126 3.68 -3.04 -10.76
CA GLY A 126 4.66 -3.50 -11.75
C GLY A 126 5.27 -2.35 -12.57
N LEU A 127 4.52 -1.28 -12.81
CA LEU A 127 4.98 -0.09 -13.52
C LEU A 127 5.73 0.89 -12.60
N THR A 128 5.17 1.10 -11.41
CA THR A 128 5.52 2.24 -10.55
C THR A 128 6.42 1.83 -9.38
N GLY A 129 6.55 0.53 -9.13
CA GLY A 129 7.09 0.01 -7.88
C GLY A 129 6.18 0.23 -6.67
N ILE A 130 5.07 0.98 -6.73
CA ILE A 130 4.25 1.27 -5.54
C ILE A 130 3.06 0.31 -5.47
N CYS A 131 2.96 -0.45 -4.38
CA CYS A 131 1.88 -1.40 -4.13
C CYS A 131 0.52 -0.70 -4.09
N PHE A 132 -0.48 -1.32 -4.72
CA PHE A 132 -1.86 -0.80 -4.79
C PHE A 132 -1.93 0.69 -5.19
N TYR A 133 -1.12 1.08 -6.17
CA TYR A 133 -1.09 2.43 -6.74
C TYR A 133 -1.42 2.38 -8.23
N ARG A 134 -2.10 3.43 -8.72
CA ARG A 134 -2.40 3.72 -10.14
C ARG A 134 -3.33 2.75 -10.89
N ASP A 135 -3.20 1.43 -10.70
CA ASP A 135 -4.16 0.50 -11.29
C ASP A 135 -5.54 0.58 -10.61
N ALA A 136 -6.58 0.08 -11.29
CA ALA A 136 -7.95 0.22 -10.83
C ALA A 136 -8.16 -0.40 -9.43
N SER A 137 -7.55 -1.56 -9.16
CA SER A 137 -7.62 -2.21 -7.85
C SER A 137 -6.94 -1.40 -6.76
N GLY A 138 -5.78 -0.82 -7.06
CA GLY A 138 -5.04 0.05 -6.16
C GLY A 138 -5.81 1.32 -5.83
N MET A 139 -6.35 1.99 -6.86
CA MET A 139 -7.14 3.20 -6.66
C MET A 139 -8.43 2.92 -5.89
N LEU A 140 -9.11 1.80 -6.13
CA LEU A 140 -10.30 1.42 -5.36
C LEU A 140 -9.94 1.12 -3.89
N LEU A 141 -8.84 0.40 -3.63
CA LEU A 141 -8.36 0.17 -2.26
C LEU A 141 -8.06 1.49 -1.54
N ARG A 142 -7.33 2.41 -2.20
CA ARG A 142 -6.97 3.71 -1.64
C ARG A 142 -8.21 4.54 -1.31
N LYS A 143 -9.17 4.65 -2.24
CA LYS A 143 -10.45 5.34 -2.02
C LYS A 143 -11.20 4.77 -0.82
N MET A 144 -11.28 3.45 -0.71
CA MET A 144 -11.97 2.78 0.39
C MET A 144 -11.28 3.05 1.73
N LEU A 145 -9.94 2.91 1.81
CA LEU A 145 -9.20 3.18 3.04
C LEU A 145 -9.37 4.63 3.49
N PHE A 146 -9.24 5.59 2.56
CA PHE A 146 -9.50 7.00 2.87
C PHE A 146 -10.94 7.25 3.34
N SER A 147 -11.93 6.57 2.77
CA SER A 147 -13.33 6.68 3.18
C SER A 147 -13.58 6.14 4.60
N LEU A 148 -12.76 5.19 5.06
CA LEU A 148 -12.73 4.72 6.45
C LEU A 148 -11.87 5.61 7.37
N GLY A 149 -11.37 6.75 6.87
CA GLY A 149 -10.44 7.60 7.60
C GLY A 149 -9.13 6.88 7.89
N VAL A 150 -8.62 6.09 6.96
CA VAL A 150 -7.28 5.46 7.04
C VAL A 150 -6.48 5.93 5.85
N ASN A 151 -5.39 6.68 6.09
CA ASN A 151 -4.52 7.08 4.99
C ASN A 151 -3.70 5.86 4.52
N PRO A 152 -3.90 5.35 3.29
CA PRO A 152 -3.18 4.20 2.77
C PRO A 152 -1.66 4.41 2.72
N ASP A 153 -1.19 5.67 2.65
CA ASP A 153 0.23 5.95 2.66
C ASP A 153 0.86 5.76 4.04
N PHE A 154 0.08 5.70 5.12
CA PHE A 154 0.59 5.45 6.47
C PHE A 154 0.45 3.97 6.88
N VAL A 155 0.00 3.13 5.96
CA VAL A 155 -0.08 1.68 6.13
C VAL A 155 1.08 1.04 5.39
N TYR A 156 1.64 -0.03 5.96
CA TYR A 156 2.62 -0.85 5.25
C TYR A 156 1.92 -1.81 4.29
N ILE A 157 2.23 -1.71 2.99
CA ILE A 157 1.55 -2.46 1.93
C ILE A 157 2.59 -3.22 1.12
N THR A 158 2.32 -4.50 0.90
CA THR A 158 3.22 -5.41 0.22
C THR A 158 2.44 -6.47 -0.58
N ASN A 159 3.14 -7.33 -1.31
CA ASN A 159 2.56 -8.45 -2.06
C ASN A 159 3.25 -9.78 -1.71
N VAL A 160 2.56 -10.90 -1.94
CA VAL A 160 3.13 -12.25 -1.80
C VAL A 160 4.34 -12.44 -2.69
N VAL A 161 4.18 -12.16 -3.99
CA VAL A 161 5.29 -12.18 -4.95
C VAL A 161 5.69 -10.76 -5.29
N LYS A 162 6.97 -10.54 -5.61
CA LYS A 162 7.53 -9.20 -5.87
C LYS A 162 7.72 -8.89 -7.36
N CYS A 163 7.65 -9.89 -8.22
CA CYS A 163 7.75 -9.72 -9.66
C CYS A 163 6.36 -9.85 -10.31
N ASN A 164 6.09 -9.00 -11.29
CA ASN A 164 4.82 -8.95 -12.02
C ASN A 164 4.63 -10.23 -12.87
N PRO A 165 3.50 -10.96 -12.73
CA PRO A 165 3.18 -12.07 -13.60
C PRO A 165 2.92 -11.60 -15.05
N PRO A 166 3.39 -12.34 -16.08
CA PRO A 166 3.03 -12.08 -17.47
C PRO A 166 1.53 -11.94 -17.64
N GLU A 167 1.09 -10.83 -18.25
CA GLU A 167 -0.32 -10.53 -18.50
C GLU A 167 -1.22 -10.54 -17.24
N ASN A 168 -0.63 -10.39 -16.04
CA ASN A 168 -1.28 -10.61 -14.74
C ASN A 168 -1.87 -12.03 -14.57
N LYS A 169 -1.36 -13.04 -15.27
CA LYS A 169 -1.73 -14.46 -15.11
C LYS A 169 -0.90 -15.09 -14.00
N PHE A 170 -1.42 -15.04 -12.77
CA PHE A 170 -0.75 -15.60 -11.60
C PHE A 170 -0.75 -17.14 -11.62
N LYS A 171 0.42 -17.76 -11.47
CA LYS A 171 0.68 -19.22 -11.52
C LYS A 171 1.00 -19.81 -10.14
N GLY A 172 0.66 -19.10 -9.06
CA GLY A 172 0.98 -19.50 -7.70
C GLY A 172 2.31 -18.93 -7.19
N PHE A 173 2.53 -19.05 -5.88
CA PHE A 173 3.77 -18.66 -5.21
C PHE A 173 4.67 -19.87 -4.94
N SER A 174 5.98 -19.66 -4.98
CA SER A 174 7.02 -20.65 -4.66
C SER A 174 7.56 -20.46 -3.23
N LYS A 175 8.30 -21.46 -2.71
CA LYS A 175 9.01 -21.32 -1.42
C LYS A 175 9.99 -20.13 -1.43
N LYS A 176 10.63 -19.88 -2.58
CA LYS A 176 11.58 -18.78 -2.79
C LYS A 176 10.91 -17.42 -2.61
N GLU A 177 9.76 -17.21 -3.25
CA GLU A 177 8.98 -15.96 -3.13
C GLU A 177 8.46 -15.75 -1.71
N LEU A 178 7.92 -16.81 -1.08
CA LEU A 178 7.47 -16.74 0.31
C LEU A 178 8.59 -16.40 1.29
N SER A 179 9.82 -16.88 1.04
CA SER A 179 10.97 -16.58 1.91
C SER A 179 11.30 -15.07 1.94
N LEU A 180 11.00 -14.33 0.87
CA LEU A 180 11.20 -12.89 0.83
C LEU A 180 10.15 -12.17 1.67
N LEU A 181 8.87 -12.55 1.51
CA LEU A 181 7.78 -12.02 2.34
C LEU A 181 8.00 -12.32 3.83
N GLU A 182 8.43 -13.54 4.16
CA GLU A 182 8.71 -13.92 5.55
C GLU A 182 9.79 -13.04 6.18
N LYS A 183 10.91 -12.83 5.47
CA LYS A 183 12.00 -11.95 5.92
C LYS A 183 11.53 -10.50 6.09
N GLU A 184 10.69 -10.04 5.19
CA GLU A 184 10.10 -8.70 5.24
C GLU A 184 9.20 -8.55 6.48
N LEU A 185 8.28 -9.47 6.72
CA LEU A 185 7.39 -9.46 7.89
C LEU A 185 8.17 -9.57 9.20
N LYS A 186 9.26 -10.34 9.25
CA LYS A 186 10.19 -10.41 10.38
C LYS A 186 10.88 -9.07 10.68
N ILE A 187 11.08 -8.20 9.70
CA ILE A 187 11.65 -6.86 9.90
C ILE A 187 10.57 -5.87 10.35
N VAL A 188 9.41 -5.90 9.69
CA VAL A 188 8.30 -4.97 9.98
C VAL A 188 7.71 -5.24 11.37
N GLN A 189 7.52 -6.51 11.73
CA GLN A 189 6.89 -6.97 12.97
C GLN A 189 5.53 -6.29 13.21
N PRO A 190 4.55 -6.45 12.29
CA PRO A 190 3.24 -5.85 12.46
C PRO A 190 2.47 -6.54 13.60
N LYS A 191 1.50 -5.82 14.18
CA LYS A 191 0.55 -6.38 15.14
C LYS A 191 -0.66 -7.02 14.46
N GLY A 192 -1.01 -6.58 13.24
CA GLY A 192 -2.11 -7.13 12.46
C GLY A 192 -1.73 -7.29 11.00
N ILE A 193 -2.14 -8.40 10.37
CA ILE A 193 -1.87 -8.66 8.96
C ILE A 193 -3.20 -8.93 8.26
N PHE A 194 -3.46 -8.20 7.18
CA PHE A 194 -4.67 -8.33 6.38
C PHE A 194 -4.32 -8.83 5.00
N ALA A 195 -4.86 -10.00 4.67
CA ALA A 195 -4.66 -10.69 3.41
C ALA A 195 -5.69 -10.21 2.38
N ILE A 196 -5.24 -9.44 1.39
CA ILE A 196 -6.10 -8.90 0.34
C ILE A 196 -6.24 -9.96 -0.76
N GLY A 197 -7.28 -10.79 -0.66
CA GLY A 197 -7.58 -11.87 -1.60
C GLY A 197 -7.11 -13.25 -1.15
N ARG A 198 -7.65 -14.28 -1.82
CA ARG A 198 -7.47 -15.68 -1.42
C ARG A 198 -6.02 -16.14 -1.52
N THR A 199 -5.30 -15.64 -2.52
CA THR A 199 -3.88 -15.97 -2.72
C THR A 199 -3.01 -15.49 -1.58
N ALA A 200 -3.17 -14.22 -1.17
CA ALA A 200 -2.47 -13.66 -0.01
C ALA A 200 -2.76 -14.46 1.26
N TYR A 201 -4.02 -14.82 1.47
CA TYR A 201 -4.44 -15.58 2.65
C TYR A 201 -3.82 -16.98 2.68
N LYS A 202 -3.82 -17.69 1.55
CA LYS A 202 -3.15 -18.99 1.42
C LYS A 202 -1.64 -18.90 1.65
N ALA A 203 -1.00 -17.84 1.15
CA ALA A 203 0.44 -17.62 1.31
C ALA A 203 0.82 -17.40 2.78
N LEU A 204 0.08 -16.53 3.48
CA LEU A 204 0.31 -16.24 4.91
C LEU A 204 0.03 -17.46 5.78
N LYS A 205 -1.05 -18.21 5.50
CA LYS A 205 -1.31 -19.50 6.15
C LYS A 205 -0.14 -20.48 5.98
N LYS A 206 0.47 -20.55 4.78
CA LYS A 206 1.64 -21.41 4.54
C LYS A 206 2.89 -20.96 5.29
N LEU A 207 2.99 -19.68 5.62
CA LEU A 207 4.05 -19.13 6.48
C LEU A 207 3.76 -19.33 7.98
N GLY A 208 2.61 -19.89 8.35
CA GLY A 208 2.20 -20.01 9.76
C GLY A 208 1.88 -18.67 10.42
N VAL A 209 1.51 -17.67 9.61
CA VAL A 209 1.24 -16.31 10.08
C VAL A 209 -0.27 -16.10 10.15
N ASP A 210 -0.75 -15.69 11.32
CA ASP A 210 -2.16 -15.31 11.49
C ASP A 210 -2.49 -14.05 10.67
N SER A 211 -3.65 -14.06 10.03
CA SER A 211 -4.07 -12.96 9.17
C SER A 211 -5.58 -12.92 8.99
N THR A 212 -6.11 -11.71 8.82
CA THR A 212 -7.52 -11.50 8.48
C THR A 212 -7.69 -11.49 6.97
N TYR A 213 -8.62 -12.30 6.45
CA TYR A 213 -8.98 -12.28 5.04
C TYR A 213 -9.84 -11.06 4.71
N LEU A 214 -9.48 -10.35 3.64
CA LEU A 214 -10.30 -9.32 3.00
C LEU A 214 -10.42 -9.61 1.51
N ARG A 215 -11.56 -9.26 0.92
CA ARG A 215 -11.83 -9.49 -0.49
C ARG A 215 -11.04 -8.53 -1.34
N HIS A 216 -10.36 -9.06 -2.36
CA HIS A 216 -9.54 -8.24 -3.23
C HIS A 216 -10.38 -7.21 -4.02
N PRO A 217 -9.97 -5.94 -4.15
CA PRO A 217 -10.69 -4.90 -4.90
C PRO A 217 -11.09 -5.31 -6.33
N ALA A 218 -10.26 -6.11 -7.00
CA ALA A 218 -10.56 -6.67 -8.32
C ALA A 218 -11.86 -7.50 -8.38
N TRP A 219 -12.32 -8.08 -7.27
CA TRP A 219 -13.61 -8.78 -7.22
C TRP A 219 -14.79 -7.83 -7.40
N TYR A 220 -14.72 -6.64 -6.79
CA TYR A 220 -15.71 -5.57 -6.91
C TYR A 220 -15.67 -4.94 -8.30
N LEU A 221 -14.47 -4.67 -8.83
CA LEU A 221 -14.28 -4.10 -10.17
C LEU A 221 -14.89 -4.98 -11.27
N ARG A 222 -14.74 -6.31 -11.17
CA ARG A 222 -15.36 -7.26 -12.12
C ARG A 222 -16.89 -7.25 -12.07
N ARG A 223 -17.49 -6.63 -11.06
CA ARG A 223 -18.94 -6.43 -10.90
C ARG A 223 -19.38 -4.99 -11.19
N GLY A 224 -18.51 -4.20 -11.81
CA GLY A 224 -18.81 -2.81 -12.15
C GLY A 224 -18.68 -1.82 -11.00
N ILE A 225 -18.31 -2.26 -9.79
CA ILE A 225 -18.16 -1.38 -8.63
C ILE A 225 -16.80 -0.68 -8.72
N ARG A 226 -16.81 0.63 -8.98
CA ARG A 226 -15.60 1.47 -9.17
C ARG A 226 -15.34 2.48 -8.06
N ASP A 227 -16.28 2.61 -7.14
CA ASP A 227 -16.19 3.45 -5.94
C ASP A 227 -16.54 2.62 -4.70
N PRO A 228 -16.10 3.04 -3.50
CA PRO A 228 -16.38 2.31 -2.26
C PRO A 228 -17.88 2.15 -2.05
N SER A 229 -18.36 0.90 -2.00
CA SER A 229 -19.74 0.56 -1.64
C SER A 229 -19.86 0.28 -0.15
N ASP A 230 -21.06 0.35 0.40
CA ASP A 230 -21.32 0.06 1.82
C ASP A 230 -20.84 -1.35 2.21
N GLN A 231 -21.07 -2.34 1.34
CA GLN A 231 -20.57 -3.70 1.54
C GLN A 231 -19.04 -3.73 1.66
N MET A 232 -18.34 -2.97 0.82
CA MET A 232 -16.88 -2.92 0.87
C MET A 232 -16.39 -2.20 2.12
N LEU A 233 -17.05 -1.10 2.51
CA LEU A 233 -16.72 -0.35 3.72
C LEU A 233 -16.90 -1.19 4.98
N MET A 234 -18.01 -1.92 5.11
CA MET A 234 -18.25 -2.84 6.23
C MET A 234 -17.19 -3.94 6.32
N GLU A 235 -16.79 -4.52 5.19
CA GLU A 235 -15.78 -5.59 5.18
C GLU A 235 -14.41 -5.09 5.64
N TYR A 236 -14.03 -3.88 5.23
CA TYR A 236 -12.73 -3.29 5.55
C TYR A 236 -12.71 -2.50 6.86
N GLU A 237 -13.85 -2.25 7.49
CA GLU A 237 -13.97 -1.51 8.77
C GLU A 237 -13.12 -2.14 9.88
N ILE A 238 -12.88 -3.45 9.83
CA ILE A 238 -12.00 -4.16 10.76
C ILE A 238 -10.58 -3.57 10.82
N ILE A 239 -10.07 -3.02 9.71
CA ILE A 239 -8.78 -2.32 9.68
C ILE A 239 -8.83 -1.11 10.60
N ARG A 240 -9.90 -0.31 10.50
CA ARG A 240 -10.08 0.89 11.30
C ARG A 240 -10.21 0.54 12.78
N LYS A 241 -11.05 -0.44 13.11
CA LYS A 241 -11.23 -0.94 14.48
C LYS A 241 -9.91 -1.43 15.10
N PHE A 242 -9.09 -2.13 14.32
CA PHE A 242 -7.77 -2.56 14.77
C PHE A 242 -6.84 -1.39 15.10
N LEU A 243 -6.87 -0.33 14.28
CA LEU A 243 -6.07 0.88 14.50
C LEU A 243 -6.60 1.74 15.67
N ASP A 244 -7.91 1.78 15.90
CA ASP A 244 -8.48 2.52 17.04
C ASP A 244 -8.20 1.83 18.38
N ASN A 245 -8.23 0.50 18.43
CA ASN A 245 -7.87 -0.29 19.61
C ASN A 245 -6.37 -0.26 19.91
N SER A 246 -5.57 0.37 19.04
CA SER A 246 -4.16 0.56 19.26
C SER A 246 -3.84 1.90 19.91
N GLU A 247 -3.66 1.90 21.22
CA GLU A 247 -3.00 3.00 21.93
C GLU A 247 -1.64 3.28 21.26
N ASN A 248 -1.43 4.53 20.82
CA ASN A 248 -0.27 5.07 20.09
C ASN A 248 -0.23 4.84 18.56
N MET A 249 -1.20 5.42 17.84
CA MET A 249 -0.92 5.99 16.50
C MET A 249 -0.39 7.42 16.71
N PRO A 250 0.54 7.96 15.88
CA PRO A 250 0.84 9.39 15.93
C PRO A 250 -0.49 10.18 15.84
N PRO A 251 -0.60 11.32 16.54
CA PRO A 251 -1.88 11.88 16.96
C PRO A 251 -2.87 12.03 15.80
N THR A 252 -4.15 12.04 16.15
CA THR A 252 -5.37 12.30 15.36
C THR A 252 -5.30 13.35 14.23
N GLN A 253 -4.19 14.08 14.05
CA GLN A 253 -3.90 15.02 12.96
C GLN A 253 -3.69 14.40 11.55
N PHE A 254 -3.67 13.06 11.45
CA PHE A 254 -3.43 12.30 10.21
C PHE A 254 -4.70 11.72 9.57
N LEU A 255 -5.86 11.95 10.19
CA LEU A 255 -7.16 11.45 9.74
C LEU A 255 -7.97 12.63 9.19
N PRO A 256 -8.61 12.50 8.01
CA PRO A 256 -9.58 13.50 7.59
C PRO A 256 -10.70 13.56 8.64
N GLU A 257 -11.16 14.77 8.98
CA GLU A 257 -12.25 14.96 9.94
C GLU A 257 -13.51 14.19 9.50
N ARG A 258 -14.28 13.70 10.49
CA ARG A 258 -15.52 12.94 10.25
C ARG A 258 -16.43 13.73 9.31
N THR A 259 -16.73 13.17 8.14
CA THR A 259 -17.77 13.72 7.26
C THR A 259 -19.12 13.70 8.00
N THR A 260 -19.86 14.79 7.84
CA THR A 260 -21.14 15.11 8.50
C THR A 260 -22.22 14.03 8.39
N LEU A 261 -22.11 13.07 7.47
CA LEU A 261 -23.04 11.95 7.35
C LEU A 261 -23.08 11.01 8.58
N GLN A 262 -22.01 10.93 9.38
CA GLN A 262 -21.99 10.07 10.57
C GLN A 262 -22.50 10.75 11.85
N LYS A 263 -22.72 12.07 11.85
CA LYS A 263 -23.29 12.76 13.02
C LYS A 263 -24.80 12.51 13.17
N LYS A 264 -25.53 12.33 12.06
CA LYS A 264 -26.99 12.07 12.11
C LYS A 264 -27.32 10.73 12.79
N ASN A 265 -26.59 9.67 12.48
CA ASN A 265 -26.87 8.33 13.04
C ASN A 265 -26.53 8.15 14.53
N ARG A 266 -25.90 9.15 15.18
CA ARG A 266 -25.66 9.14 16.64
C ARG A 266 -26.61 10.05 17.42
N MET A 267 -27.23 11.04 16.78
CA MET A 267 -28.25 11.88 17.42
C MET A 267 -29.63 11.22 17.40
N ASP A 268 -29.91 10.31 16.46
CA ASP A 268 -31.19 9.57 16.41
C ASP A 268 -31.22 8.32 17.32
N LYS A 269 -30.24 8.17 18.23
CA LYS A 269 -30.16 7.07 19.21
C LYS A 269 -29.84 7.53 20.65
N MET A 270 -30.03 8.81 20.95
CA MET A 270 -30.03 9.35 22.32
C MET A 270 -31.40 9.93 22.64
#